data_AF-A0A2E5JYI7-F1
#
_entry.id   AF-A0A2E5JYI7-F1
#
_cell.length_a   1.000
_cell.length_b   1.000
_cell.length_c   1.000
_cell.angle_alpha   90.00
_cell.angle_beta   90.00
_cell.angle_gamma   90.00
#
_symmetry.space_group_name_H-M   'P 1'
#
loop_
_entity.id
_entity.type
_entity.pdbx_description
1 polymer ?
#
loop_
_entity_poly.entity_id
_entity_poly.type
_entity_poly.pdbx_seq_one_letter_code
_entity_poly.pdbx_strand_id
1 'polypeptide(L)' 'MSAHPEKLSFSEELLLLSLDDEQGKPVAYDCNVLSLALAGAVLFELMLLGKIVIQDE' A
#
# COMPACT_ATOMS: atom_id res chain seq x y z
N MET A 1 0.98 20.45 19.97
CA MET A 1 1.76 19.58 19.07
C MET A 1 0.86 19.24 17.91
N SER A 2 1.01 19.93 16.77
CA SER A 2 0.28 19.60 15.56
C SER A 2 0.85 18.28 15.04
N ALA A 3 0.05 17.21 15.07
CA ALA A 3 0.36 16.02 14.30
C ALA A 3 0.36 16.46 12.83
N HIS A 4 1.54 16.68 12.26
CA HIS A 4 1.67 16.51 10.82
C HIS A 4 1.33 15.04 10.60
N PRO A 5 0.27 14.70 9.83
CA PRO A 5 0.08 13.31 9.47
C PRO A 5 1.35 12.90 8.75
N GLU A 6 2.13 11.99 9.34
CA GLU A 6 3.20 11.33 8.62
C GLU A 6 2.59 10.82 7.33
N LYS A 7 3.18 11.20 6.20
CA LYS A 7 2.67 10.83 4.89
C LYS A 7 2.58 9.31 4.85
N LEU A 8 1.37 8.80 4.61
CA LEU A 8 1.11 7.37 4.52
C LEU A 8 2.00 6.75 3.45
N SER A 9 2.47 5.53 3.71
CA SER A 9 3.07 4.70 2.68
C SER A 9 2.05 4.33 1.62
N PHE A 10 2.50 4.00 0.41
CA PHE A 10 1.58 3.57 -0.65
C PHE A 10 0.76 2.33 -0.25
N SER A 11 1.33 1.43 0.57
CA SER A 11 0.62 0.26 1.08
C SER A 11 -0.50 0.63 2.06
N GLU A 12 -0.30 1.64 2.90
CA GLU A 12 -1.33 2.15 3.80
C GLU A 12 -2.42 2.91 3.05
N GLU A 13 -2.06 3.71 2.04
CA GLU A 13 -3.03 4.37 1.16
C GLU A 13 -3.89 3.34 0.42
N LEU A 14 -3.29 2.27 -0.12
CA LEU A 14 -4.01 1.21 -0.81
C LEU A 14 -4.92 0.41 0.12
N LEU A 15 -4.45 0.15 1.35
CA LEU A 15 -5.28 -0.48 2.37
C LEU A 15 -6.48 0.41 2.71
N LEU A 16 -6.27 1.71 2.92
CA LEU A 16 -7.34 2.65 3.23
C LEU A 16 -8.41 2.69 2.13
N LEU A 17 -7.98 2.73 0.85
CA LEU A 17 -8.89 2.66 -0.31
C LEU A 17 -9.66 1.35 -0.39
N SER A 18 -9.16 0.28 0.23
CA SER A 18 -9.85 -1.00 0.25
C SER A 18 -10.96 -1.06 1.30
N LEU A 19 -11.00 -0.13 2.27
CA LEU A 19 -11.95 -0.17 3.37
C LEU A 19 -13.29 0.47 2.99
N ASP A 20 -14.36 -0.12 3.50
CA ASP A 20 -15.69 0.49 3.56
C ASP A 20 -15.71 1.54 4.68
N ASP A 21 -16.15 2.76 4.35
CA ASP A 21 -16.11 3.90 5.28
C ASP A 21 -17.02 3.71 6.51
N GLU A 22 -18.10 2.94 6.38
CA GLU A 22 -19.09 2.73 7.45
C GLU A 22 -18.67 1.61 8.41
N GLN A 23 -18.09 0.53 7.86
CA GLN A 23 -17.74 -0.67 8.65
C GLN A 23 -16.25 -0.79 8.97
N GLY A 24 -15.39 -0.04 8.29
CA GLY A 24 -13.93 -0.15 8.40
C GLY A 24 -13.38 -1.51 7.95
N LYS A 25 -14.14 -2.24 7.12
CA LYS A 25 -13.78 -3.57 6.62
C LYS A 25 -13.36 -3.49 5.17
N PRO A 26 -12.41 -4.32 4.71
CA PRO A 26 -12.13 -4.42 3.30
C PRO A 26 -13.40 -4.74 2.51
N VAL A 27 -13.71 -3.92 1.50
CA VAL A 27 -14.73 -4.21 0.49
C VAL A 27 -14.38 -5.56 -0.14
N ALA A 28 -15.37 -6.42 -0.42
CA ALA A 28 -15.15 -7.81 -0.77
C ALA A 28 -14.17 -7.98 -1.96
N TYR A 29 -12.92 -8.35 -1.64
CA TYR A 29 -11.91 -8.78 -2.60
C TYR A 29 -11.63 -10.27 -2.37
N ASP A 30 -11.23 -10.98 -3.43
CA ASP A 30 -10.47 -12.21 -3.25
C ASP A 30 -9.28 -11.88 -2.35
N CYS A 31 -9.13 -12.61 -1.23
CA CYS A 31 -8.12 -12.32 -0.23
C CYS A 31 -6.70 -12.27 -0.83
N ASN A 32 -6.46 -12.99 -1.93
CA ASN A 32 -5.18 -13.00 -2.60
C ASN A 32 -4.90 -11.71 -3.38
N VAL A 33 -5.92 -11.04 -3.92
CA VAL A 33 -5.75 -9.84 -4.74
C VAL A 33 -5.22 -8.69 -3.89
N LEU A 34 -5.81 -8.43 -2.73
CA LEU A 34 -5.36 -7.37 -1.83
C LEU A 34 -3.94 -7.65 -1.32
N SER A 35 -3.63 -8.89 -0.92
CA SER A 35 -2.30 -9.26 -0.47
C SER A 35 -1.23 -9.06 -1.56
N LEU A 36 -1.51 -9.43 -2.81
CA LEU A 36 -0.61 -9.22 -3.93
C LEU A 36 -0.43 -7.73 -4.26
N ALA A 37 -1.51 -6.96 -4.22
CA ALA A 37 -1.45 -5.52 -4.48
C ALA A 37 -0.65 -4.78 -3.39
N LEU A 38 -0.84 -5.14 -2.12
CA LEU A 38 -0.05 -4.59 -1.01
C LEU A 38 1.44 -4.95 -1.14
N ALA A 39 1.75 -6.20 -1.50
CA ALA A 39 3.14 -6.60 -1.75
C ALA A 39 3.77 -5.80 -2.92
N GLY A 40 3.00 -5.57 -3.98
CA GLY A 40 3.42 -4.72 -5.11
C GLY A 40 3.67 -3.27 -4.70
N ALA A 41 2.81 -2.70 -3.84
CA ALA A 41 2.98 -1.35 -3.32
C ALA A 41 4.28 -1.21 -2.51
N VAL A 42 4.62 -2.21 -1.69
CA VAL A 42 5.89 -2.25 -0.94
C VAL A 42 7.09 -2.30 -1.89
N LEU A 43 7.05 -3.15 -2.92
CA LEU A 43 8.13 -3.21 -3.92
C LEU A 43 8.29 -1.88 -4.67
N PHE A 44 7.17 -1.27 -5.06
CA PHE A 44 7.16 0.04 -5.71
C PHE A 44 7.80 1.12 -4.83
N GLU A 45 7.45 1.15 -3.55
CA GLU A 45 8.01 2.11 -2.60
C GLU A 45 9.53 1.89 -2.38
N LEU A 46 9.97 0.63 -2.27
CA LEU A 46 11.40 0.28 -2.22
C LEU A 46 12.15 0.72 -3.47
N MET A 47 11.53 0.63 -4.65
CA MET A 47 12.10 1.11 -5.91
C MET A 47 12.22 2.64 -5.92
N LEU A 48 11.19 3.37 -5.48
CA LEU A 48 11.23 4.84 -5.38
C LEU A 48 12.28 5.34 -4.38
N LEU A 49 12.52 4.58 -3.30
CA LEU A 49 13.58 4.84 -2.32
C LEU A 49 14.98 4.42 -2.80
N GLY A 50 15.09 3.83 -4.00
CA GLY A 50 16.35 3.33 -4.55
C GLY A 50 16.95 2.15 -3.78
N LYS A 51 16.13 1.40 -3.03
CA LYS A 51 16.56 0.21 -2.27
C LYS A 51 16.62 -1.04 -3.12
N ILE A 52 15.79 -1.08 -4.17
CA ILE A 52 15.80 -2.12 -5.19
C ILE A 52 15.86 -1.47 -6.57
N VAL A 53 16.46 -2.18 -7.51
CA VAL A 53 16.53 -1.80 -8.92
C VAL A 53 16.19 -3.00 -9.77
N ILE A 54 15.61 -2.76 -10.94
CA ILE A 54 15.43 -3.80 -11.95
C ILE A 54 16.83 -4.10 -12.52
N GLN A 55 17.21 -5.37 -12.54
CA GLN A 55 18.39 -5.81 -13.28
C GLN A 55 18.03 -5.85 -14.77
N ASP A 56 18.76 -5.10 -15.59
CA ASP A 56 18.77 -5.29 -17.05
C ASP A 56 19.63 -6.53 -17.38
N GLU A 57 19.17 -7.34 -18.34
CA GLU A 57 19.90 -8.49 -18.89
C GLU A 57 21.01 -8.07 -19.88
#